data_AF-A0A945ABR6-F1
#
_entry.id   AF-A0A945ABR6-F1
#
_cell.length_a   1.000
_cell.length_b   1.000
_cell.length_c   1.000
_cell.angle_alpha   90.00
_cell.angle_beta   90.00
_cell.angle_gamma   90.00
#
_symmetry.space_group_name_H-M   'P 1'
#
loop_
_entity.id
_entity.type
_entity.pdbx_description
1 polymer ?
#
loop_
_entity_poly.entity_id
_entity_poly.type
_entity_poly.pdbx_seq_one_letter_code
_entity_poly.pdbx_strand_id
1 'polypeptide(L)'
;SGIYNVGAYFPELKEAENLRTFAEQAMEATLEDEFYPDTISKELCPGYHGTSRHAVRRLVDSAILMGYKPSPILMDGLTAIYDFYPKVATPLGGIPHFGDTGVSNKDMLSKTFLDIIDLIDNPVYRWFATQQQEGHPPNFTSTHLPWAGFYVMRSGWDQNAMYLCLDAGPLGKGHWHEDLLNFECYAYGEPLVSEVGVYSYVTDAWSGYFRSTHAHNTVIVDNMGQIRTGSAPLEIDTPRENDWHSDDVFDLAWGLYEGQWSSDPAAPGHTAPEVSTIAVDAITHRRDICFVKNSYWIISDRLTASGEHTYSQLFHFQPDRNLKILNNHQTETTNANRANVAFIQADPVEAIIITGREEPLQGWYSAGQREKQPAPVLSFDQIKTDTARYDTVMLPLAKGQTAHISVKRINVTEAGNTISPDLICALHIQTEQGIDLYLNDLRQSEIGTLNGQSKQIGDLETDARAVVIRLDTDGTFKTASAIGATFMTYKGQDIAF
;
A
#
# COMPACT_ATOMS: atom_id res chain seq x y z
N SER A 1 -10.31 -22.36 -21.39
CA SER A 1 -10.14 -23.73 -20.83
C SER A 1 -11.26 -24.68 -21.24
N GLY A 2 -12.55 -24.37 -21.01
CA GLY A 2 -13.65 -25.31 -21.33
C GLY A 2 -13.67 -25.81 -22.78
N ILE A 3 -13.47 -24.93 -23.77
CA ILE A 3 -13.39 -25.31 -25.19
C ILE A 3 -12.17 -26.21 -25.47
N TYR A 4 -11.02 -25.91 -24.87
CA TYR A 4 -9.81 -26.73 -24.98
C TYR A 4 -10.11 -28.17 -24.52
N ASN A 5 -10.82 -28.31 -23.40
CA ASN A 5 -11.16 -29.62 -22.85
C ASN A 5 -12.04 -30.45 -23.79
N VAL A 6 -12.97 -29.83 -24.52
CA VAL A 6 -13.76 -30.59 -25.51
C VAL A 6 -12.85 -31.21 -26.57
N GLY A 7 -11.91 -30.44 -27.12
CA GLY A 7 -10.95 -30.94 -28.10
C GLY A 7 -9.90 -31.89 -27.53
N ALA A 8 -9.58 -31.79 -26.24
CA ALA A 8 -8.59 -32.65 -25.59
C ALA A 8 -9.19 -34.00 -25.14
N TYR A 9 -10.40 -34.00 -24.56
CA TYR A 9 -11.08 -35.20 -24.05
C TYR A 9 -11.71 -36.06 -25.14
N PHE A 10 -12.12 -35.45 -26.25
CA PHE A 10 -12.73 -36.15 -27.39
C PHE A 10 -11.89 -35.95 -28.67
N PRO A 11 -10.65 -36.49 -28.71
CA PRO A 11 -9.74 -36.29 -29.84
C PRO A 11 -10.27 -36.91 -31.15
N GLU A 12 -11.26 -37.80 -31.10
CA GLU A 12 -11.94 -38.39 -32.24
C GLU A 12 -12.90 -37.44 -32.99
N LEU A 13 -13.27 -36.30 -32.40
CA LEU A 13 -14.07 -35.29 -33.09
C LEU A 13 -13.26 -34.70 -34.25
N LYS A 14 -13.93 -34.48 -35.40
CA LYS A 14 -13.28 -33.89 -36.58
C LYS A 14 -12.67 -32.52 -36.30
N GLU A 15 -13.30 -31.77 -35.40
CA GLU A 15 -12.92 -30.42 -35.03
C GLU A 15 -11.99 -30.37 -33.79
N ALA A 16 -11.62 -31.50 -33.20
CA ALA A 16 -10.92 -31.55 -31.91
C ALA A 16 -9.64 -30.70 -31.88
N GLU A 17 -8.81 -30.81 -32.92
CA GLU A 17 -7.58 -30.02 -33.05
C GLU A 17 -7.89 -28.52 -33.17
N ASN A 18 -8.85 -28.14 -34.01
CA ASN A 18 -9.25 -26.74 -34.19
C ASN A 18 -9.77 -26.13 -32.87
N LEU A 19 -10.52 -26.89 -32.07
CA LEU A 19 -11.01 -26.44 -30.76
C LEU A 19 -9.86 -26.20 -29.78
N ARG A 20 -8.84 -27.07 -29.75
CA ARG A 20 -7.64 -26.87 -28.91
C ARG A 20 -6.87 -25.63 -29.35
N THR A 21 -6.57 -25.51 -30.65
CA THR A 21 -5.84 -24.36 -31.21
C THR A 21 -6.57 -23.05 -30.94
N PHE A 22 -7.89 -23.00 -31.17
CA PHE A 22 -8.70 -21.82 -30.89
C PHE A 22 -8.64 -21.42 -29.40
N ALA A 23 -8.79 -22.40 -28.50
CA ALA A 23 -8.81 -22.12 -27.07
C ALA A 23 -7.43 -21.73 -26.52
N GLU A 24 -6.34 -22.26 -27.08
CA GLU A 24 -4.97 -21.85 -26.77
C GLU A 24 -4.72 -20.42 -27.22
N GLN A 25 -5.01 -20.09 -28.48
CA GLN A 25 -4.85 -18.72 -29.02
C GLN A 25 -5.69 -17.69 -28.26
N ALA A 26 -6.93 -18.02 -27.88
CA ALA A 26 -7.77 -17.14 -27.08
C ALA A 26 -7.18 -16.90 -25.68
N MET A 27 -6.56 -17.93 -25.07
CA MET A 27 -5.90 -17.79 -23.78
C MET A 27 -4.61 -16.98 -23.89
N GLU A 28 -3.83 -17.15 -24.96
CA GLU A 28 -2.65 -16.33 -25.23
C GLU A 28 -3.02 -14.85 -25.36
N ALA A 29 -4.07 -14.53 -26.11
CA ALA A 29 -4.59 -13.15 -26.20
C ALA A 29 -5.10 -12.62 -24.85
N THR A 30 -5.65 -13.48 -23.99
CA THR A 30 -6.09 -13.10 -22.64
C THR A 30 -4.92 -12.68 -21.76
N LEU A 31 -3.73 -13.27 -21.92
CA LEU A 31 -2.55 -12.90 -21.12
C LEU A 31 -2.18 -11.42 -21.29
N GLU A 32 -2.32 -10.88 -22.51
CA GLU A 32 -2.05 -9.48 -22.83
C GLU A 32 -3.19 -8.55 -22.37
N ASP A 33 -4.44 -8.99 -22.47
CA ASP A 33 -5.60 -8.16 -22.10
C ASP A 33 -5.87 -8.10 -20.59
N GLU A 34 -5.59 -9.18 -19.87
CA GLU A 34 -5.95 -9.34 -18.46
C GLU A 34 -4.85 -8.91 -17.48
N PHE A 35 -3.58 -8.92 -17.90
CA PHE A 35 -2.45 -8.65 -17.00
C PHE A 35 -1.63 -7.45 -17.45
N TYR A 36 -1.18 -6.66 -16.47
CA TYR A 36 -0.19 -5.61 -16.71
C TYR A 36 1.21 -6.19 -16.92
N PRO A 37 2.15 -5.42 -17.50
CA PRO A 37 3.57 -5.78 -17.53
C PRO A 37 4.17 -6.07 -16.15
N ASP A 38 3.61 -5.48 -15.09
CA ASP A 38 3.97 -5.80 -13.71
C ASP A 38 3.40 -7.12 -13.19
N THR A 39 2.74 -7.88 -14.05
CA THR A 39 2.21 -9.24 -13.88
C THR A 39 0.94 -9.38 -13.04
N ILE A 40 0.47 -8.31 -12.40
CA ILE A 40 -0.83 -8.32 -11.71
C ILE A 40 -1.98 -8.32 -12.73
N SER A 41 -3.12 -8.92 -12.35
CA SER A 41 -4.37 -8.76 -13.12
C SER A 41 -4.81 -7.30 -13.08
N LYS A 42 -5.40 -6.82 -14.17
CA LYS A 42 -5.95 -5.47 -14.30
C LYS A 42 -7.21 -5.24 -13.46
N GLU A 43 -7.70 -6.25 -12.74
CA GLU A 43 -8.64 -6.03 -11.64
C GLU A 43 -8.01 -5.26 -10.48
N LEU A 44 -6.68 -5.30 -10.33
CA LEU A 44 -5.92 -4.65 -9.25
C LEU A 44 -6.36 -5.07 -7.84
N CYS A 45 -7.07 -6.19 -7.74
CA CYS A 45 -7.39 -6.87 -6.50
C CYS A 45 -6.47 -8.10 -6.34
N PRO A 46 -5.52 -8.11 -5.39
CA PRO A 46 -4.58 -9.23 -5.20
C PRO A 46 -5.26 -10.60 -5.02
N GLY A 47 -6.42 -10.64 -4.35
CA GLY A 47 -7.22 -11.86 -4.19
C GLY A 47 -7.75 -12.41 -5.51
N TYR A 48 -8.19 -11.52 -6.42
CA TYR A 48 -8.73 -11.91 -7.71
C TYR A 48 -7.67 -12.20 -8.78
N HIS A 49 -6.45 -11.69 -8.62
CA HIS A 49 -5.32 -12.18 -9.41
C HIS A 49 -5.19 -13.72 -9.33
N GLY A 50 -5.50 -14.32 -8.17
CA GLY A 50 -5.57 -15.78 -8.02
C GLY A 50 -6.63 -16.47 -8.90
N THR A 51 -7.77 -15.80 -9.14
CA THR A 51 -8.84 -16.28 -10.03
C THR A 51 -8.37 -16.28 -11.48
N SER A 52 -7.80 -15.16 -11.96
CA SER A 52 -7.26 -15.05 -13.33
C SER A 52 -6.12 -16.05 -13.54
N ARG A 53 -5.23 -16.21 -12.55
CA ARG A 53 -4.19 -17.26 -12.53
C ARG A 53 -4.77 -18.66 -12.71
N HIS A 54 -5.81 -19.02 -11.95
CA HIS A 54 -6.41 -20.35 -12.06
C HIS A 54 -7.05 -20.60 -13.43
N ALA A 55 -7.59 -19.58 -14.09
CA ALA A 55 -8.16 -19.72 -15.43
C ALA A 55 -7.10 -20.14 -16.47
N VAL A 56 -5.94 -19.49 -16.45
CA VAL A 56 -4.78 -19.82 -17.30
C VAL A 56 -4.23 -21.20 -16.93
N ARG A 57 -3.99 -21.43 -15.63
CA ARG A 57 -3.41 -22.69 -15.14
C ARG A 57 -4.24 -23.92 -15.51
N ARG A 58 -5.58 -23.83 -15.43
CA ARG A 58 -6.49 -24.92 -15.79
C ARG A 58 -6.31 -25.39 -17.24
N LEU A 59 -6.01 -24.49 -18.17
CA LEU A 59 -5.77 -24.88 -19.57
C LEU A 59 -4.43 -25.65 -19.68
N VAL A 60 -3.37 -25.14 -19.05
CA VAL A 60 -2.05 -25.78 -19.01
C VAL A 60 -2.13 -27.19 -18.39
N ASP A 61 -2.82 -27.33 -17.25
CA ASP A 61 -3.02 -28.63 -16.61
C ASP A 61 -3.78 -29.60 -17.53
N SER A 62 -4.81 -29.11 -18.22
CA SER A 62 -5.61 -29.94 -19.13
C SER A 62 -4.79 -30.41 -20.33
N ALA A 63 -3.90 -29.57 -20.86
CA ALA A 63 -2.98 -29.94 -21.91
C ALA A 63 -2.04 -31.07 -21.45
N ILE A 64 -1.34 -30.86 -20.33
CA ILE A 64 -0.36 -31.81 -19.78
C ILE A 64 -1.03 -33.15 -19.45
N LEU A 65 -2.17 -33.12 -18.75
CA LEU A 65 -2.90 -34.33 -18.34
C LEU A 65 -3.31 -35.20 -19.53
N MET A 66 -3.66 -34.57 -20.65
CA MET A 66 -4.10 -35.25 -21.87
C MET A 66 -2.95 -35.57 -22.83
N GLY A 67 -1.70 -35.34 -22.42
CA GLY A 67 -0.51 -35.64 -23.22
C GLY A 67 -0.21 -34.62 -24.31
N TYR A 68 -0.83 -33.44 -24.26
CA TYR A 68 -0.50 -32.30 -25.13
C TYR A 68 0.55 -31.42 -24.48
N LYS A 69 1.35 -30.75 -25.32
CA LYS A 69 2.33 -29.76 -24.87
C LYS A 69 1.67 -28.37 -24.89
N PRO A 70 1.59 -27.66 -23.75
CA PRO A 70 1.21 -26.25 -23.75
C PRO A 70 2.16 -25.42 -24.60
N SER A 71 1.66 -24.36 -25.25
CA SER A 71 2.52 -23.44 -25.99
C SER A 71 3.55 -22.75 -25.06
N PRO A 72 4.73 -22.35 -25.59
CA PRO A 72 5.68 -21.55 -24.83
C PRO A 72 5.10 -20.22 -24.33
N ILE A 73 4.25 -19.56 -25.12
CA ILE A 73 3.62 -18.28 -24.74
C ILE A 73 2.75 -18.45 -23.49
N LEU A 74 1.97 -19.54 -23.43
CA LEU A 74 1.18 -19.85 -22.25
C LEU A 74 2.03 -20.17 -21.02
N MET A 75 3.17 -20.85 -21.20
CA MET A 75 4.09 -21.17 -20.10
C MET A 75 4.81 -19.92 -19.57
N ASP A 76 5.23 -19.02 -20.46
CA ASP A 76 5.85 -17.75 -20.09
C ASP A 76 4.84 -16.84 -19.39
N GLY A 77 3.61 -16.74 -19.92
CA GLY A 77 2.52 -16.02 -19.28
C GLY A 77 2.13 -16.60 -17.92
N LEU A 78 2.08 -17.93 -17.79
CA LEU A 78 1.87 -18.59 -16.51
C LEU A 78 2.98 -18.21 -15.52
N THR A 79 4.25 -18.25 -15.93
CA THR A 79 5.39 -17.85 -15.09
C THR A 79 5.24 -16.40 -14.62
N ALA A 80 4.95 -15.48 -15.55
CA ALA A 80 4.75 -14.07 -15.25
C ALA A 80 3.66 -13.87 -14.19
N ILE A 81 2.52 -14.53 -14.32
CA ILE A 81 1.43 -14.48 -13.33
C ILE A 81 1.93 -14.91 -11.93
N TYR A 82 2.78 -15.94 -11.82
CA TYR A 82 3.34 -16.33 -10.53
C TYR A 82 4.41 -15.36 -10.01
N ASP A 83 5.11 -14.62 -10.87
CA ASP A 83 6.09 -13.59 -10.49
C ASP A 83 5.47 -12.35 -9.83
N PHE A 84 4.14 -12.21 -9.84
CA PHE A 84 3.44 -11.21 -9.05
C PHE A 84 3.62 -11.44 -7.54
N TYR A 85 3.42 -12.68 -7.07
CA TYR A 85 3.35 -12.99 -5.65
C TYR A 85 4.64 -12.63 -4.87
N PRO A 86 5.86 -12.94 -5.35
CA PRO A 86 7.07 -12.57 -4.65
C PRO A 86 7.19 -11.06 -4.47
N LYS A 87 6.72 -10.24 -5.41
CA LYS A 87 6.84 -8.77 -5.35
C LYS A 87 6.04 -8.17 -4.19
N VAL A 88 4.89 -8.76 -3.86
CA VAL A 88 3.95 -8.25 -2.83
C VAL A 88 3.84 -9.15 -1.59
N ALA A 89 4.63 -10.22 -1.49
CA ALA A 89 4.48 -11.18 -0.40
C ALA A 89 4.67 -10.54 0.98
N THR A 90 3.67 -10.66 1.84
CA THR A 90 3.74 -10.18 3.23
C THR A 90 4.67 -11.09 4.05
N PRO A 91 5.28 -10.60 5.14
CA PRO A 91 6.15 -11.41 6.00
C PRO A 91 5.44 -12.65 6.60
N LEU A 92 4.10 -12.64 6.63
CA LEU A 92 3.28 -13.70 7.22
C LEU A 92 2.79 -14.73 6.19
N GLY A 93 3.35 -14.76 4.98
CA GLY A 93 3.05 -15.79 3.97
C GLY A 93 1.76 -15.54 3.19
N GLY A 94 1.28 -14.30 3.18
CA GLY A 94 0.11 -13.85 2.43
C GLY A 94 0.45 -12.77 1.38
N ILE A 95 -0.58 -12.06 0.94
CA ILE A 95 -0.53 -10.90 0.04
C ILE A 95 -1.33 -9.74 0.65
N PRO A 96 -1.18 -8.50 0.15
CA PRO A 96 -1.95 -7.36 0.62
C PRO A 96 -3.44 -7.52 0.41
N HIS A 97 -4.23 -7.07 1.38
CA HIS A 97 -5.68 -7.27 1.41
C HIS A 97 -6.50 -6.19 0.68
N PHE A 98 -5.96 -5.59 -0.38
CA PHE A 98 -6.66 -4.52 -1.13
C PHE A 98 -7.87 -5.04 -1.92
N GLY A 99 -8.91 -4.23 -2.01
CA GLY A 99 -10.19 -4.60 -2.64
C GLY A 99 -10.81 -5.85 -2.03
N ASP A 100 -11.45 -6.68 -2.85
CA ASP A 100 -12.08 -7.94 -2.41
C ASP A 100 -11.06 -9.07 -2.15
N THR A 101 -9.95 -8.77 -1.46
CA THR A 101 -8.97 -9.77 -1.04
C THR A 101 -9.28 -10.27 0.36
N GLY A 102 -9.81 -11.50 0.43
CA GLY A 102 -10.12 -12.16 1.70
C GLY A 102 -8.88 -12.44 2.56
N VAL A 103 -9.12 -12.85 3.82
CA VAL A 103 -8.04 -13.12 4.80
C VAL A 103 -7.04 -14.14 4.26
N SER A 104 -5.81 -13.68 4.02
CA SER A 104 -4.70 -14.55 3.65
C SER A 104 -4.20 -15.28 4.91
N ASN A 105 -4.29 -16.62 4.90
CA ASN A 105 -3.70 -17.44 5.96
C ASN A 105 -2.20 -17.61 5.70
N LYS A 106 -1.46 -17.99 6.75
CA LYS A 106 -0.01 -18.20 6.71
C LYS A 106 0.49 -19.21 5.66
N ASP A 107 -0.39 -20.06 5.15
CA ASP A 107 -0.06 -21.09 4.17
C ASP A 107 -0.49 -20.71 2.75
N MET A 108 -1.03 -19.50 2.52
CA MET A 108 -1.58 -19.10 1.22
C MET A 108 -0.51 -19.14 0.12
N LEU A 109 0.64 -18.50 0.34
CA LEU A 109 1.72 -18.51 -0.62
C LEU A 109 2.35 -19.90 -0.76
N SER A 110 2.49 -20.64 0.35
CA SER A 110 2.99 -22.03 0.30
C SER A 110 2.11 -22.89 -0.61
N LYS A 111 0.79 -22.87 -0.44
CA LYS A 111 -0.17 -23.58 -1.33
C LYS A 111 -0.06 -23.11 -2.77
N THR A 112 -0.05 -21.79 -2.97
CA THR A 112 0.13 -21.18 -4.29
C THR A 112 1.35 -21.73 -5.00
N PHE A 113 2.51 -21.77 -4.35
CA PHE A 113 3.73 -22.22 -5.02
C PHE A 113 3.86 -23.74 -5.09
N LEU A 114 3.33 -24.50 -4.13
CA LEU A 114 3.21 -25.96 -4.24
C LEU A 114 2.46 -26.37 -5.51
N ASP A 115 1.49 -25.58 -5.96
CA ASP A 115 0.76 -25.85 -7.19
C ASP A 115 1.64 -25.78 -8.46
N ILE A 116 2.78 -25.07 -8.45
CA ILE A 116 3.59 -24.77 -9.65
C ILE A 116 5.04 -25.30 -9.62
N ILE A 117 5.63 -25.58 -8.45
CA ILE A 117 7.07 -25.88 -8.33
C ILE A 117 7.55 -27.13 -9.09
N ASP A 118 6.66 -28.08 -9.38
CA ASP A 118 7.00 -29.27 -10.18
C ASP A 118 7.00 -28.97 -11.68
N LEU A 119 6.36 -27.87 -12.09
CA LEU A 119 6.26 -27.44 -13.47
C LEU A 119 7.28 -26.34 -13.81
N ILE A 120 7.63 -25.49 -12.85
CA ILE A 120 8.59 -24.39 -13.00
C ILE A 120 9.68 -24.53 -11.94
N ASP A 121 10.89 -24.87 -12.36
CA ASP A 121 12.05 -24.92 -11.47
C ASP A 121 12.58 -23.51 -11.20
N ASN A 122 12.08 -22.92 -10.11
CA ASN A 122 12.49 -21.59 -9.65
C ASN A 122 12.80 -21.64 -8.14
N PRO A 123 14.03 -21.28 -7.72
CA PRO A 123 14.42 -21.34 -6.31
C PRO A 123 13.65 -20.37 -5.41
N VAL A 124 13.12 -19.26 -5.95
CA VAL A 124 12.23 -18.35 -5.21
C VAL A 124 10.88 -19.01 -4.97
N TYR A 125 10.32 -19.68 -5.98
CA TYR A 125 9.05 -20.39 -5.84
C TYR A 125 9.19 -21.53 -4.84
N ARG A 126 10.30 -22.28 -4.90
CA ARG A 126 10.64 -23.33 -3.95
C ARG A 126 10.74 -22.79 -2.51
N TRP A 127 11.30 -21.59 -2.34
CA TRP A 127 11.38 -20.91 -1.05
C TRP A 127 10.00 -20.61 -0.46
N PHE A 128 9.07 -20.06 -1.23
CA PHE A 128 7.71 -19.88 -0.73
C PHE A 128 6.96 -21.21 -0.52
N ALA A 129 7.07 -22.15 -1.46
CA ALA A 129 6.39 -23.44 -1.38
C ALA A 129 6.76 -24.22 -0.11
N THR A 130 8.05 -24.22 0.23
CA THR A 130 8.61 -24.96 1.38
C THR A 130 8.62 -24.16 2.68
N GLN A 131 7.96 -23.00 2.72
CA GLN A 131 7.97 -22.09 3.88
C GLN A 131 9.40 -21.78 4.35
N GLN A 132 10.22 -21.35 3.39
CA GLN A 132 11.58 -20.85 3.57
C GLN A 132 12.64 -21.92 3.89
N GLN A 133 12.32 -23.21 3.73
CA GLN A 133 13.24 -24.33 4.04
C GLN A 133 14.22 -24.63 2.90
N GLU A 134 13.81 -24.47 1.65
CA GLU A 134 14.64 -24.74 0.46
C GLU A 134 14.61 -23.57 -0.53
N GLY A 135 15.62 -23.43 -1.39
CA GLY A 135 15.72 -22.30 -2.32
C GLY A 135 16.24 -21.02 -1.66
N HIS A 136 15.84 -19.84 -2.14
CA HIS A 136 16.24 -18.56 -1.57
C HIS A 136 15.15 -17.49 -1.77
N PRO A 137 15.09 -16.44 -0.92
CA PRO A 137 14.17 -15.33 -1.14
C PRO A 137 14.53 -14.55 -2.43
N PRO A 138 13.65 -13.63 -2.88
CA PRO A 138 14.00 -12.67 -3.93
C PRO A 138 15.27 -11.88 -3.60
N ASN A 139 16.00 -11.49 -4.63
CA ASN A 139 17.27 -10.74 -4.52
C ASN A 139 17.09 -9.21 -4.36
N PHE A 140 15.86 -8.76 -4.10
CA PHE A 140 15.49 -7.39 -3.81
C PHE A 140 14.74 -7.33 -2.47
N THR A 141 14.65 -6.16 -1.85
CA THR A 141 13.77 -5.92 -0.70
C THR A 141 12.59 -5.07 -1.15
N SER A 142 12.69 -3.76 -1.07
CA SER A 142 11.64 -2.86 -1.50
C SER A 142 11.51 -2.86 -3.02
N THR A 143 10.28 -2.72 -3.51
CA THR A 143 9.96 -2.71 -4.94
C THR A 143 8.66 -1.96 -5.18
N HIS A 144 8.35 -1.68 -6.44
CA HIS A 144 7.09 -1.08 -6.84
C HIS A 144 6.57 -1.75 -8.10
N LEU A 145 5.25 -1.67 -8.29
CA LEU A 145 4.54 -2.10 -9.49
C LEU A 145 3.96 -0.82 -10.12
N PRO A 146 4.68 -0.12 -11.01
CA PRO A 146 4.27 1.18 -11.55
C PRO A 146 2.98 1.15 -12.38
N TRP A 147 2.56 0.01 -12.92
CA TRP A 147 1.26 -0.15 -13.58
C TRP A 147 0.13 -0.34 -12.58
N ALA A 148 0.40 -1.08 -11.51
CA ALA A 148 -0.56 -1.33 -10.44
C ALA A 148 -0.69 -0.14 -9.48
N GLY A 149 0.35 0.69 -9.36
CA GLY A 149 0.50 1.69 -8.31
C GLY A 149 0.67 1.08 -6.92
N PHE A 150 1.30 -0.09 -6.81
CA PHE A 150 1.63 -0.70 -5.52
C PHE A 150 3.08 -0.45 -5.16
N TYR A 151 3.32 0.02 -3.94
CA TYR A 151 4.67 0.34 -3.44
C TYR A 151 4.96 -0.48 -2.18
N VAL A 152 5.91 -1.39 -2.29
CA VAL A 152 6.30 -2.32 -1.22
C VAL A 152 7.59 -1.83 -0.58
N MET A 153 7.49 -1.39 0.66
CA MET A 153 8.63 -0.98 1.50
C MET A 153 8.94 -2.10 2.48
N ARG A 154 10.13 -2.70 2.43
CA ARG A 154 10.50 -3.79 3.35
C ARG A 154 11.95 -3.80 3.80
N SER A 155 12.20 -4.29 5.01
CA SER A 155 13.54 -4.47 5.57
C SER A 155 14.20 -5.79 5.18
N GLY A 156 13.40 -6.80 4.80
CA GLY A 156 13.87 -8.15 4.55
C GLY A 156 12.73 -9.13 4.25
N TRP A 157 13.04 -10.43 4.34
CA TRP A 157 12.16 -11.54 3.95
C TRP A 157 11.80 -12.49 5.10
N ASP A 158 12.42 -12.33 6.27
CA ASP A 158 12.06 -13.11 7.45
C ASP A 158 10.72 -12.64 8.04
N GLN A 159 10.13 -13.47 8.90
CA GLN A 159 8.81 -13.18 9.49
C GLN A 159 8.79 -11.93 10.38
N ASN A 160 9.93 -11.47 10.88
CA ASN A 160 10.03 -10.25 11.68
C ASN A 160 10.30 -8.99 10.84
N ALA A 161 10.47 -9.13 9.52
CA ALA A 161 10.73 -8.01 8.64
C ALA A 161 9.64 -6.94 8.76
N MET A 162 10.07 -5.68 8.71
CA MET A 162 9.19 -4.55 8.51
C MET A 162 8.70 -4.58 7.07
N TYR A 163 7.41 -4.34 6.88
CA TYR A 163 6.75 -4.34 5.59
C TYR A 163 5.61 -3.31 5.59
N LEU A 164 5.49 -2.54 4.52
CA LEU A 164 4.32 -1.74 4.21
C LEU A 164 4.04 -1.85 2.71
N CYS A 165 2.78 -2.03 2.35
CA CYS A 165 2.32 -1.91 0.97
C CYS A 165 1.36 -0.73 0.88
N LEU A 166 1.63 0.24 -0.01
CA LEU A 166 0.76 1.37 -0.33
C LEU A 166 0.06 1.10 -1.65
N ASP A 167 -1.24 1.37 -1.72
CA ASP A 167 -2.01 1.47 -2.96
C ASP A 167 -2.20 2.94 -3.37
N ALA A 168 -1.56 3.34 -4.47
CA ALA A 168 -1.80 4.59 -5.17
C ALA A 168 -2.12 4.37 -6.66
N GLY A 169 -2.70 3.21 -6.97
CA GLY A 169 -3.04 2.76 -8.32
C GLY A 169 -4.28 3.37 -8.95
N PRO A 170 -4.56 3.01 -10.21
CA PRO A 170 -5.86 3.26 -10.82
C PRO A 170 -6.94 2.37 -10.18
N LEU A 171 -8.21 2.50 -10.60
CA LEU A 171 -9.33 1.85 -9.90
C LEU A 171 -9.35 0.33 -10.14
N GLY A 172 -8.90 -0.13 -11.30
CA GLY A 172 -8.99 -1.53 -11.70
C GLY A 172 -10.33 -1.88 -12.35
N LYS A 173 -10.35 -2.99 -13.08
CA LYS A 173 -11.53 -3.48 -13.85
C LYS A 173 -12.68 -3.98 -12.96
N GLY A 174 -12.45 -4.28 -11.68
CA GLY A 174 -13.48 -4.77 -10.76
C GLY A 174 -12.91 -5.07 -9.37
N HIS A 175 -13.80 -5.47 -8.44
CA HIS A 175 -13.40 -5.91 -7.10
C HIS A 175 -12.61 -4.89 -6.26
N TRP A 176 -12.72 -3.61 -6.63
CA TRP A 176 -12.11 -2.47 -5.98
C TRP A 176 -12.99 -1.92 -4.84
N HIS A 177 -12.34 -1.23 -3.91
CA HIS A 177 -12.97 -0.44 -2.85
C HIS A 177 -12.65 1.06 -3.09
N GLU A 178 -13.29 1.97 -2.36
CA GLU A 178 -12.99 3.41 -2.41
C GLU A 178 -11.84 3.74 -1.44
N ASP A 179 -10.67 3.17 -1.72
CA ASP A 179 -9.51 3.03 -0.82
C ASP A 179 -8.21 3.61 -1.39
N LEU A 180 -8.23 4.62 -2.26
CA LEU A 180 -6.98 5.18 -2.76
C LEU A 180 -6.15 5.80 -1.62
N LEU A 181 -4.83 5.58 -1.69
CA LEU A 181 -3.83 5.96 -0.69
C LEU A 181 -3.89 5.12 0.60
N ASN A 182 -4.63 4.02 0.56
CA ASN A 182 -4.65 3.01 1.61
C ASN A 182 -3.34 2.23 1.69
N PHE A 183 -3.05 1.68 2.87
CA PHE A 183 -1.88 0.84 3.08
C PHE A 183 -2.11 -0.17 4.21
N GLU A 184 -1.34 -1.24 4.20
CA GLU A 184 -1.23 -2.18 5.32
C GLU A 184 0.22 -2.26 5.80
N CYS A 185 0.42 -2.58 7.08
CA CYS A 185 1.75 -2.61 7.69
C CYS A 185 1.94 -3.82 8.60
N TYR A 186 3.10 -4.46 8.49
CA TYR A 186 3.54 -5.59 9.30
C TYR A 186 4.94 -5.30 9.84
N ALA A 187 5.21 -5.74 11.05
CA ALA A 187 6.57 -5.86 11.57
C ALA A 187 6.60 -6.87 12.71
N TYR A 188 7.78 -7.48 12.94
CA TYR A 188 8.02 -8.32 14.11
C TYR A 188 7.00 -9.47 14.27
N GLY A 189 6.61 -10.09 13.14
CA GLY A 189 5.71 -11.23 13.12
C GLY A 189 4.22 -10.89 13.27
N GLU A 190 3.84 -9.63 13.13
CA GLU A 190 2.47 -9.17 13.43
C GLU A 190 1.94 -8.15 12.40
N PRO A 191 0.64 -8.19 12.04
CA PRO A 191 -0.02 -7.07 11.39
C PRO A 191 -0.18 -5.92 12.40
N LEU A 192 0.36 -4.75 12.07
CA LEU A 192 0.36 -3.55 12.90
C LEU A 192 -0.74 -2.56 12.51
N VAL A 193 -0.94 -2.36 11.20
CA VAL A 193 -2.07 -1.65 10.59
C VAL A 193 -2.67 -2.59 9.57
N SER A 194 -3.98 -2.82 9.63
CA SER A 194 -4.66 -3.89 8.90
C SER A 194 -5.77 -3.35 8.00
N GLU A 195 -6.08 -4.09 6.95
CA GLU A 195 -7.36 -3.96 6.27
C GLU A 195 -8.50 -4.56 7.09
N VAL A 196 -9.71 -4.09 6.84
CA VAL A 196 -10.93 -4.55 7.52
C VAL A 196 -11.52 -5.82 6.91
N GLY A 197 -11.04 -6.24 5.74
CA GLY A 197 -11.47 -7.43 5.02
C GLY A 197 -12.80 -7.26 4.26
N VAL A 198 -13.30 -8.37 3.72
CA VAL A 198 -14.48 -8.39 2.83
C VAL A 198 -15.69 -8.91 3.60
N TYR A 199 -16.76 -8.12 3.72
CA TYR A 199 -17.97 -8.55 4.43
C TYR A 199 -18.87 -9.47 3.62
N SER A 200 -19.36 -8.99 2.49
CA SER A 200 -20.27 -9.75 1.63
C SER A 200 -20.46 -9.07 0.28
N TYR A 201 -20.87 -9.85 -0.72
CA TYR A 201 -21.29 -9.37 -2.04
C TYR A 201 -22.78 -9.04 -2.12
N VAL A 202 -23.52 -9.13 -1.01
CA VAL A 202 -24.94 -8.77 -0.95
C VAL A 202 -25.04 -7.30 -0.60
N THR A 203 -25.69 -6.53 -1.48
CA THR A 203 -25.89 -5.09 -1.26
C THR A 203 -26.74 -4.82 -0.02
N ASP A 204 -26.08 -4.34 1.02
CA ASP A 204 -26.65 -3.78 2.25
C ASP A 204 -25.72 -2.69 2.81
N ALA A 205 -26.16 -1.98 3.86
CA ALA A 205 -25.38 -0.88 4.46
C ALA A 205 -23.96 -1.31 4.92
N TRP A 206 -23.81 -2.58 5.34
CA TRP A 206 -22.51 -3.11 5.77
C TRP A 206 -21.59 -3.35 4.58
N SER A 207 -22.09 -3.97 3.51
CA SER A 207 -21.32 -4.13 2.26
C SER A 207 -20.91 -2.78 1.64
N GLY A 208 -21.70 -1.72 1.89
CA GLY A 208 -21.35 -0.35 1.55
C GLY A 208 -20.18 0.16 2.40
N TYR A 209 -20.30 0.08 3.73
CA TYR A 209 -19.24 0.51 4.67
C TYR A 209 -17.91 -0.19 4.40
N PHE A 210 -17.89 -1.52 4.26
CA PHE A 210 -16.65 -2.28 4.04
C PHE A 210 -15.96 -2.00 2.70
N ARG A 211 -16.62 -1.27 1.79
CA ARG A 211 -16.07 -0.83 0.50
C ARG A 211 -15.84 0.67 0.44
N SER A 212 -16.22 1.42 1.48
CA SER A 212 -16.09 2.88 1.50
C SER A 212 -14.80 3.29 2.18
N THR A 213 -14.33 4.50 1.88
CA THR A 213 -13.12 5.10 2.48
C THR A 213 -13.09 5.04 4.01
N HIS A 214 -14.25 5.05 4.67
CA HIS A 214 -14.38 4.94 6.13
C HIS A 214 -13.78 3.67 6.73
N ALA A 215 -13.62 2.62 5.93
CA ALA A 215 -13.11 1.31 6.30
C ALA A 215 -11.60 1.11 6.01
N HIS A 216 -10.91 2.13 5.50
CA HIS A 216 -9.52 1.99 5.02
C HIS A 216 -8.56 2.98 5.67
N ASN A 217 -7.26 2.68 5.59
CA ASN A 217 -6.18 3.44 6.23
C ASN A 217 -5.85 4.71 5.44
N THR A 218 -6.81 5.62 5.31
CA THR A 218 -6.71 6.87 4.54
C THR A 218 -7.45 8.01 5.27
N VAL A 219 -7.69 9.14 4.61
CA VAL A 219 -8.36 10.31 5.21
C VAL A 219 -9.83 10.34 4.80
N ILE A 220 -10.71 10.77 5.71
CA ILE A 220 -12.08 11.19 5.40
C ILE A 220 -12.28 12.69 5.65
N VAL A 221 -13.15 13.32 4.87
CA VAL A 221 -13.48 14.77 5.00
C VAL A 221 -14.97 14.94 5.24
N ASP A 222 -15.37 15.69 6.26
CA ASP A 222 -16.78 15.92 6.60
C ASP A 222 -17.61 14.63 6.76
N ASN A 223 -16.96 13.59 7.29
CA ASN A 223 -17.50 12.23 7.39
C ASN A 223 -17.92 11.63 6.03
N MET A 224 -17.28 12.06 4.94
CA MET A 224 -17.47 11.60 3.57
C MET A 224 -16.22 10.86 3.09
N GLY A 225 -16.40 9.94 2.16
CA GLY A 225 -15.33 9.19 1.50
C GLY A 225 -15.05 9.66 0.08
N GLN A 226 -13.97 9.17 -0.49
CA GLN A 226 -13.62 9.35 -1.90
C GLN A 226 -14.67 8.73 -2.82
N ILE A 227 -14.83 9.29 -4.01
CA ILE A 227 -15.57 8.67 -5.11
C ILE A 227 -14.65 8.63 -6.33
N ARG A 228 -14.14 7.45 -6.65
CA ARG A 228 -13.35 7.17 -7.85
C ARG A 228 -14.22 6.65 -8.98
N THR A 229 -15.36 6.07 -8.64
CA THR A 229 -16.32 5.54 -9.61
C THR A 229 -16.77 6.61 -10.60
N GLY A 230 -16.53 6.37 -11.90
CA GLY A 230 -16.95 7.26 -12.99
C GLY A 230 -15.97 8.40 -13.32
N SER A 231 -14.90 8.57 -12.54
CA SER A 231 -13.86 9.59 -12.77
C SER A 231 -12.45 9.00 -12.88
N ALA A 232 -12.14 7.94 -12.14
CA ALA A 232 -10.85 7.28 -12.16
C ALA A 232 -10.74 6.27 -13.32
N PRO A 233 -9.55 6.10 -13.91
CA PRO A 233 -9.32 5.08 -14.94
C PRO A 233 -9.47 3.67 -14.35
N LEU A 234 -10.19 2.80 -15.06
CA LEU A 234 -10.23 1.36 -14.76
C LEU A 234 -8.92 0.68 -15.15
N GLU A 235 -8.27 1.20 -16.19
CA GLU A 235 -6.98 0.74 -16.70
C GLU A 235 -6.13 1.92 -17.16
N ILE A 236 -4.80 1.76 -17.12
CA ILE A 236 -3.84 2.70 -17.70
C ILE A 236 -3.00 2.05 -18.80
N ASP A 237 -2.54 2.87 -19.75
CA ASP A 237 -1.75 2.43 -20.91
C ASP A 237 -0.24 2.75 -20.78
N THR A 238 0.14 3.45 -19.71
CA THR A 238 1.54 3.80 -19.40
C THR A 238 1.82 3.58 -17.93
N PRO A 239 3.03 3.12 -17.56
CA PRO A 239 3.41 3.00 -16.15
C PRO A 239 3.43 4.38 -15.50
N ARG A 240 3.21 4.41 -14.19
CA ARG A 240 3.51 5.57 -13.37
C ARG A 240 5.03 5.77 -13.31
N GLU A 241 5.48 7.02 -13.35
CA GLU A 241 6.89 7.37 -13.34
C GLU A 241 7.18 8.43 -12.28
N ASN A 242 8.42 8.46 -11.79
CA ASN A 242 8.90 9.47 -10.84
C ASN A 242 8.05 9.58 -9.57
N ASP A 243 7.52 8.47 -9.07
CA ASP A 243 6.75 8.41 -7.83
C ASP A 243 7.26 7.38 -6.82
N TRP A 244 8.47 6.86 -7.08
CA TRP A 244 9.16 5.92 -6.23
C TRP A 244 10.65 6.24 -6.14
N HIS A 245 11.21 6.07 -4.95
CA HIS A 245 12.64 5.99 -4.68
C HIS A 245 12.93 4.88 -3.67
N SER A 246 14.06 4.21 -3.81
CA SER A 246 14.52 3.19 -2.87
C SER A 246 16.05 3.09 -2.90
N ASP A 247 16.65 3.15 -1.72
CA ASP A 247 18.07 2.87 -1.49
C ASP A 247 18.29 2.27 -0.09
N ASP A 248 19.55 2.20 0.36
CA ASP A 248 19.91 1.62 1.67
C ASP A 248 19.54 2.49 2.87
N VAL A 249 19.15 3.75 2.66
CA VAL A 249 18.81 4.74 3.70
C VAL A 249 17.30 4.93 3.82
N PHE A 250 16.59 5.11 2.70
CA PHE A 250 15.13 5.26 2.73
C PHE A 250 14.44 4.81 1.44
N ASP A 251 13.15 4.50 1.60
CA ASP A 251 12.20 4.44 0.48
C ASP A 251 11.27 5.65 0.54
N LEU A 252 10.80 6.10 -0.61
CA LEU A 252 9.78 7.14 -0.71
C LEU A 252 8.80 6.80 -1.84
N ALA A 253 7.52 6.81 -1.53
CA ALA A 253 6.43 6.71 -2.49
C ALA A 253 5.44 7.86 -2.30
N TRP A 254 4.73 8.25 -3.35
CA TRP A 254 3.58 9.15 -3.21
C TRP A 254 2.41 8.81 -4.13
N GLY A 255 1.23 9.28 -3.73
CA GLY A 255 0.02 9.21 -4.53
C GLY A 255 -0.86 10.45 -4.33
N LEU A 256 -1.82 10.62 -5.24
CA LEU A 256 -2.77 11.74 -5.23
C LEU A 256 -4.16 11.25 -5.59
N TYR A 257 -5.12 11.59 -4.74
CA TYR A 257 -6.53 11.64 -5.06
C TYR A 257 -6.91 13.08 -5.42
N GLU A 258 -7.58 13.26 -6.55
CA GLU A 258 -8.23 14.52 -6.94
C GLU A 258 -9.64 14.17 -7.41
N GLY A 259 -10.64 14.60 -6.64
CA GLY A 259 -12.02 14.19 -6.94
C GLY A 259 -13.04 14.64 -5.91
N GLN A 260 -14.21 14.04 -6.03
CA GLN A 260 -15.40 14.36 -5.26
C GLN A 260 -15.51 13.47 -4.01
N TRP A 261 -16.09 14.04 -2.96
CA TRP A 261 -16.34 13.34 -1.72
C TRP A 261 -17.84 13.20 -1.47
N SER A 262 -18.28 12.03 -0.99
CA SER A 262 -19.70 11.79 -0.67
C SER A 262 -19.90 10.95 0.58
N SER A 263 -21.07 11.16 1.18
CA SER A 263 -21.59 10.37 2.29
C SER A 263 -22.21 9.04 1.86
N ASP A 264 -22.39 8.79 0.56
CA ASP A 264 -22.97 7.55 0.06
C ASP A 264 -21.87 6.48 -0.11
N PRO A 265 -21.88 5.38 0.66
CA PRO A 265 -20.99 4.27 0.39
C PRO A 265 -21.35 3.65 -0.96
N ALA A 266 -20.42 3.70 -1.91
CA ALA A 266 -20.62 3.20 -3.28
C ALA A 266 -21.45 1.90 -3.28
N ALA A 267 -22.59 1.84 -3.98
CA ALA A 267 -23.35 0.60 -4.14
C ALA A 267 -22.74 -0.25 -5.28
N PRO A 268 -22.74 -1.60 -5.21
CA PRO A 268 -22.24 -2.44 -6.29
C PRO A 268 -23.09 -2.27 -7.57
N GLY A 269 -22.43 -2.06 -8.71
CA GLY A 269 -23.07 -2.16 -10.03
C GLY A 269 -24.02 -1.01 -10.43
N HIS A 270 -23.95 0.14 -9.77
CA HIS A 270 -24.62 1.35 -10.23
C HIS A 270 -23.68 2.23 -11.08
N THR A 271 -24.20 2.70 -12.21
CA THR A 271 -23.61 3.77 -13.04
C THR A 271 -23.58 5.05 -12.23
N ALA A 272 -22.47 5.29 -11.53
CA ALA A 272 -22.31 6.38 -10.56
C ALA A 272 -23.38 6.35 -9.43
N PRO A 273 -23.09 6.88 -8.24
CA PRO A 273 -24.17 7.26 -7.33
C PRO A 273 -25.16 8.17 -8.08
N GLU A 274 -26.46 8.09 -7.80
CA GLU A 274 -27.34 9.19 -8.19
C GLU A 274 -26.71 10.46 -7.62
N VAL A 275 -26.38 11.40 -8.51
CA VAL A 275 -25.58 12.63 -8.34
C VAL A 275 -26.10 13.57 -7.22
N SER A 276 -27.10 13.16 -6.45
CA SER A 276 -27.86 13.97 -5.50
C SER A 276 -27.19 14.29 -4.15
N THR A 277 -25.96 13.83 -3.88
CA THR A 277 -25.27 14.07 -2.59
C THR A 277 -23.76 14.29 -2.71
N ILE A 278 -23.27 14.88 -3.81
CA ILE A 278 -21.94 15.50 -3.81
C ILE A 278 -21.99 16.68 -2.85
N ALA A 279 -21.20 16.66 -1.78
CA ALA A 279 -21.33 17.65 -0.71
C ALA A 279 -20.07 18.51 -0.50
N VAL A 280 -18.91 18.11 -1.04
CA VAL A 280 -17.72 18.97 -1.12
C VAL A 280 -17.11 18.90 -2.52
N ASP A 281 -17.07 20.03 -3.21
CA ASP A 281 -16.45 20.15 -4.54
C ASP A 281 -14.92 20.22 -4.42
N ALA A 282 -14.24 19.34 -5.18
CA ALA A 282 -12.81 19.32 -5.47
C ALA A 282 -11.88 19.43 -4.24
N ILE A 283 -11.62 18.29 -3.62
CA ILE A 283 -10.55 18.15 -2.63
C ILE A 283 -9.39 17.42 -3.28
N THR A 284 -8.18 17.93 -3.10
CA THR A 284 -6.97 17.16 -3.36
C THR A 284 -6.52 16.48 -2.07
N HIS A 285 -6.14 15.21 -2.13
CA HIS A 285 -5.49 14.48 -1.05
C HIS A 285 -4.24 13.83 -1.61
N ARG A 286 -3.08 14.35 -1.22
CA ARG A 286 -1.77 13.77 -1.50
C ARG A 286 -1.25 13.06 -0.28
N ARG A 287 -0.68 11.87 -0.47
CA ARG A 287 0.05 11.12 0.56
C ARG A 287 1.44 10.79 0.07
N ASP A 288 2.44 11.15 0.86
CA ASP A 288 3.81 10.66 0.73
C ASP A 288 4.10 9.72 1.91
N ILE A 289 4.68 8.54 1.65
CA ILE A 289 5.18 7.64 2.71
C ILE A 289 6.68 7.46 2.53
N CYS A 290 7.44 7.81 3.56
CA CYS A 290 8.87 7.57 3.65
C CYS A 290 9.14 6.41 4.62
N PHE A 291 9.84 5.37 4.18
CA PHE A 291 10.37 4.33 5.07
C PHE A 291 11.83 4.65 5.39
N VAL A 292 12.13 5.12 6.59
CA VAL A 292 13.51 5.22 7.08
C VAL A 292 13.99 3.81 7.39
N LYS A 293 14.94 3.30 6.60
CA LYS A 293 15.26 1.86 6.56
C LYS A 293 15.52 1.29 7.95
N ASN A 294 14.88 0.15 8.21
CA ASN A 294 14.99 -0.64 9.43
C ASN A 294 14.57 0.09 10.72
N SER A 295 13.75 1.16 10.60
CA SER A 295 13.42 2.02 11.75
C SER A 295 11.92 2.28 11.87
N TYR A 296 11.35 3.11 11.00
CA TYR A 296 9.96 3.59 11.09
C TYR A 296 9.50 4.19 9.77
N TRP A 297 8.20 4.49 9.67
CA TRP A 297 7.63 5.22 8.53
C TRP A 297 7.26 6.65 8.92
N ILE A 298 7.30 7.55 7.95
CA ILE A 298 6.76 8.91 8.03
C ILE A 298 5.67 9.03 6.97
N ILE A 299 4.44 9.32 7.41
CA ILE A 299 3.27 9.48 6.55
C ILE A 299 2.93 10.97 6.52
N SER A 300 3.07 11.57 5.34
CA SER A 300 2.76 12.98 5.10
C SER A 300 1.52 13.10 4.24
N ASP A 301 0.40 13.47 4.84
CA ASP A 301 -0.83 13.80 4.13
C ASP A 301 -0.92 15.32 3.92
N ARG A 302 -1.28 15.73 2.71
CA ARG A 302 -1.63 17.12 2.36
C ARG A 302 -2.98 17.13 1.69
N LEU A 303 -3.90 17.92 2.25
CA LEU A 303 -5.23 18.10 1.71
C LEU A 303 -5.49 19.57 1.43
N THR A 304 -6.16 19.85 0.31
CA THR A 304 -6.62 21.20 -0.04
C THR A 304 -8.10 21.14 -0.39
N ALA A 305 -8.91 21.97 0.26
CA ALA A 305 -10.34 22.12 0.01
C ALA A 305 -10.79 23.51 0.47
N SER A 306 -11.51 24.26 -0.37
CA SER A 306 -11.92 25.64 -0.04
C SER A 306 -12.92 25.68 1.11
N GLY A 307 -12.63 26.48 2.13
CA GLY A 307 -13.51 26.65 3.30
C GLY A 307 -13.10 25.80 4.48
N GLU A 308 -13.92 25.83 5.53
CA GLU A 308 -13.68 25.07 6.76
C GLU A 308 -14.25 23.66 6.65
N HIS A 309 -13.42 22.67 6.95
CA HIS A 309 -13.76 21.26 6.88
C HIS A 309 -13.21 20.50 8.10
N THR A 310 -13.86 19.38 8.39
CA THR A 310 -13.38 18.37 9.33
C THR A 310 -12.60 17.30 8.57
N TYR A 311 -11.43 16.94 9.06
CA TYR A 311 -10.57 15.92 8.47
C TYR A 311 -10.29 14.85 9.52
N SER A 312 -10.32 13.58 9.11
CA SER A 312 -10.01 12.44 9.99
C SER A 312 -9.04 11.48 9.30
N GLN A 313 -7.81 11.37 9.82
CA GLN A 313 -6.82 10.37 9.36
C GLN A 313 -7.06 9.04 10.09
N LEU A 314 -7.40 8.00 9.34
CA LEU A 314 -7.83 6.71 9.88
C LEU A 314 -6.71 5.66 9.85
N PHE A 315 -6.61 4.86 10.92
CA PHE A 315 -5.79 3.65 10.99
C PHE A 315 -6.59 2.52 11.64
N HIS A 316 -6.66 1.38 10.97
CA HIS A 316 -7.48 0.22 11.32
C HIS A 316 -6.61 -0.89 11.88
N PHE A 317 -7.19 -1.64 12.82
CA PHE A 317 -6.48 -2.66 13.59
C PHE A 317 -7.30 -3.94 13.67
N GLN A 318 -6.61 -5.07 13.89
CA GLN A 318 -7.29 -6.32 14.22
C GLN A 318 -8.15 -6.18 15.49
N PRO A 319 -9.27 -6.92 15.60
CA PRO A 319 -10.22 -6.85 16.72
C PRO A 319 -9.63 -7.03 18.12
N ASP A 320 -8.50 -7.73 18.23
CA ASP A 320 -7.84 -8.06 19.49
C ASP A 320 -6.77 -7.04 19.91
N ARG A 321 -6.65 -5.91 19.19
CA ARG A 321 -5.72 -4.83 19.52
C ARG A 321 -6.29 -3.91 20.60
N ASN A 322 -5.42 -3.50 21.53
CA ASN A 322 -5.74 -2.51 22.55
C ASN A 322 -4.96 -1.22 22.28
N LEU A 323 -5.66 -0.09 22.22
CA LEU A 323 -5.04 1.21 21.98
C LEU A 323 -5.10 2.10 23.21
N LYS A 324 -4.12 3.00 23.31
CA LYS A 324 -4.06 4.02 24.36
C LYS A 324 -3.56 5.34 23.77
N ILE A 325 -4.36 6.40 23.97
CA ILE A 325 -3.93 7.77 23.72
C ILE A 325 -3.10 8.22 24.92
N LEU A 326 -1.86 8.62 24.70
CA LEU A 326 -0.97 9.12 25.76
C LEU A 326 -1.08 10.63 25.89
N ASN A 327 -1.18 11.33 24.77
CA ASN A 327 -1.33 12.78 24.67
C ASN A 327 -1.79 13.16 23.25
N ASN A 328 -1.86 14.45 22.94
CA ASN A 328 -2.26 15.00 21.64
C ASN A 328 -1.20 14.86 20.53
N HIS A 329 -0.08 14.18 20.79
CA HIS A 329 0.90 13.78 19.79
C HIS A 329 0.96 12.27 19.63
N GLN A 330 0.73 11.50 20.69
CA GLN A 330 1.13 10.10 20.75
C GLN A 330 -0.01 9.16 21.14
N THR A 331 -0.24 8.17 20.29
CA THR A 331 -1.17 7.05 20.51
C THR A 331 -0.46 5.74 20.18
N GLU A 332 -0.72 4.68 20.94
CA GLU A 332 -0.03 3.39 20.77
C GLU A 332 -0.97 2.20 20.92
N THR A 333 -0.60 1.09 20.30
CA THR A 333 -1.11 -0.22 20.70
C THR A 333 -0.35 -0.74 21.92
N THR A 334 -1.00 -1.50 22.81
CA THR A 334 -0.49 -1.82 24.16
C THR A 334 -0.58 -3.30 24.55
N ASN A 335 -0.69 -4.21 23.58
CA ASN A 335 -0.80 -5.64 23.84
C ASN A 335 0.54 -6.20 24.35
N ALA A 336 0.62 -6.61 25.62
CA ALA A 336 1.88 -7.01 26.27
C ALA A 336 2.58 -8.25 25.65
N ASN A 337 1.82 -9.14 25.01
CA ASN A 337 2.33 -10.44 24.55
C ASN A 337 2.81 -10.47 23.09
N ARG A 338 2.73 -9.35 22.36
CA ARG A 338 3.01 -9.25 20.92
C ARG A 338 3.63 -7.89 20.57
N ALA A 339 4.05 -7.73 19.31
CA ALA A 339 4.54 -6.46 18.79
C ALA A 339 3.45 -5.38 18.79
N ASN A 340 3.85 -4.13 18.94
CA ASN A 340 2.96 -2.96 18.96
C ASN A 340 3.43 -1.91 17.94
N VAL A 341 2.72 -0.81 17.87
CA VAL A 341 3.01 0.35 17.01
C VAL A 341 2.61 1.62 17.75
N ALA A 342 3.47 2.64 17.64
CA ALA A 342 3.23 3.98 18.13
C ALA A 342 3.07 4.95 16.95
N PHE A 343 2.10 5.84 17.06
CA PHE A 343 1.83 6.92 16.11
C PHE A 343 2.17 8.24 16.79
N ILE A 344 3.06 9.02 16.18
CA ILE A 344 3.53 10.30 16.71
C ILE A 344 3.24 11.38 15.66
N GLN A 345 2.24 12.22 15.94
CA GLN A 345 1.93 13.40 15.13
C GLN A 345 2.97 14.50 15.38
N ALA A 346 3.56 15.05 14.32
CA ALA A 346 4.54 16.12 14.42
C ALA A 346 3.92 17.43 14.97
N ASP A 347 2.66 17.69 14.64
CA ASP A 347 1.85 18.77 15.19
C ASP A 347 0.77 18.18 16.12
N PRO A 348 0.30 18.87 17.16
CA PRO A 348 -0.74 18.33 18.02
C PRO A 348 -2.07 18.14 17.27
N VAL A 349 -2.68 16.97 17.40
CA VAL A 349 -3.97 16.61 16.80
C VAL A 349 -4.81 15.82 17.80
N GLU A 350 -6.14 15.98 17.75
CA GLU A 350 -7.05 15.21 18.59
C GLU A 350 -7.07 13.75 18.13
N ALA A 351 -6.81 12.82 19.03
CA ALA A 351 -6.90 11.39 18.75
C ALA A 351 -8.19 10.81 19.33
N ILE A 352 -8.87 9.99 18.55
CA ILE A 352 -10.09 9.28 18.94
C ILE A 352 -9.90 7.79 18.65
N ILE A 353 -10.33 6.93 19.57
CA ILE A 353 -10.39 5.48 19.35
C ILE A 353 -11.86 5.09 19.20
N ILE A 354 -12.22 4.53 18.07
CA ILE A 354 -13.59 4.11 17.73
C ILE A 354 -13.62 2.59 17.65
N THR A 355 -14.62 1.93 18.24
CA THR A 355 -14.76 0.47 18.22
C THR A 355 -16.23 0.10 18.19
N GLY A 356 -16.67 -0.58 17.12
CA GLY A 356 -18.03 -1.12 17.01
C GLY A 356 -19.14 -0.07 17.00
N ARG A 357 -18.92 1.12 16.42
CA ARG A 357 -19.96 2.16 16.32
C ARG A 357 -20.91 1.85 15.17
N GLU A 358 -22.21 1.81 15.44
CA GLU A 358 -23.22 1.53 14.40
C GLU A 358 -23.68 2.78 13.65
N GLU A 359 -23.67 3.96 14.28
CA GLU A 359 -24.16 5.20 13.65
C GLU A 359 -23.27 6.41 13.97
N PRO A 360 -22.60 7.01 12.95
CA PRO A 360 -22.32 6.39 11.66
C PRO A 360 -21.41 5.16 11.81
N LEU A 361 -21.54 4.19 10.90
CA LEU A 361 -20.75 2.95 10.89
C LEU A 361 -19.25 3.26 10.96
N GLN A 362 -18.57 2.74 12.00
CA GLN A 362 -17.12 2.86 12.14
C GLN A 362 -16.56 1.85 13.15
N GLY A 363 -15.36 1.34 12.92
CA GLY A 363 -14.68 0.42 13.84
C GLY A 363 -15.17 -1.02 13.76
N TRP A 364 -15.23 -1.59 12.55
CA TRP A 364 -15.63 -2.97 12.32
C TRP A 364 -14.64 -3.71 11.43
N TYR A 365 -14.55 -5.01 11.65
CA TYR A 365 -13.73 -5.94 10.87
C TYR A 365 -14.60 -7.11 10.40
N SER A 366 -14.32 -7.64 9.20
CA SER A 366 -14.96 -8.83 8.66
C SER A 366 -13.95 -9.80 8.03
N ALA A 367 -14.04 -11.07 8.44
CA ALA A 367 -13.32 -12.15 7.79
C ALA A 367 -14.08 -12.77 6.60
N GLY A 368 -15.27 -12.24 6.24
CA GLY A 368 -16.15 -12.85 5.24
C GLY A 368 -17.52 -13.25 5.76
N GLN A 369 -18.30 -13.82 4.85
CA GLN A 369 -19.51 -14.59 5.15
C GLN A 369 -20.59 -13.82 5.94
N ARG A 370 -20.65 -12.49 5.79
CA ARG A 370 -21.56 -11.60 6.53
C ARG A 370 -21.31 -11.60 8.04
N GLU A 371 -20.15 -12.07 8.48
CA GLU A 371 -19.72 -11.96 9.87
C GLU A 371 -19.01 -10.63 10.08
N LYS A 372 -19.22 -10.01 11.23
CA LYS A 372 -18.52 -8.79 11.61
C LYS A 372 -18.26 -8.80 13.10
N GLN A 373 -17.18 -8.15 13.49
CA GLN A 373 -16.80 -7.97 14.89
C GLN A 373 -16.29 -6.55 15.11
N PRO A 374 -16.53 -5.96 16.29
CA PRO A 374 -15.95 -4.68 16.64
C PRO A 374 -14.43 -4.73 16.54
N ALA A 375 -13.84 -3.72 15.93
CA ALA A 375 -12.39 -3.59 15.80
C ALA A 375 -11.98 -2.13 16.04
N PRO A 376 -10.84 -1.88 16.69
CA PRO A 376 -10.44 -0.51 16.96
C PRO A 376 -9.98 0.19 15.69
N VAL A 377 -10.34 1.47 15.60
CA VAL A 377 -9.86 2.43 14.61
C VAL A 377 -9.32 3.63 15.37
N LEU A 378 -8.09 4.03 15.05
CA LEU A 378 -7.51 5.29 15.47
C LEU A 378 -7.88 6.36 14.43
N SER A 379 -8.51 7.43 14.89
CA SER A 379 -8.79 8.63 14.11
C SER A 379 -7.97 9.78 14.67
N PHE A 380 -7.22 10.48 13.83
CA PHE A 380 -6.69 11.81 14.16
C PHE A 380 -7.56 12.87 13.48
N ASP A 381 -8.23 13.67 14.29
CA ASP A 381 -9.26 14.60 13.84
C ASP A 381 -8.79 16.05 13.95
N GLN A 382 -9.03 16.83 12.91
CA GLN A 382 -8.77 18.27 12.92
C GLN A 382 -9.83 19.05 12.13
N ILE A 383 -10.08 20.29 12.57
CA ILE A 383 -10.85 21.28 11.83
C ILE A 383 -9.87 22.27 11.21
N LYS A 384 -9.93 22.46 9.89
CA LYS A 384 -9.02 23.35 9.15
C LYS A 384 -9.75 24.10 8.05
N THR A 385 -9.19 25.25 7.69
CA THR A 385 -9.67 26.08 6.57
C THR A 385 -8.68 26.00 5.42
N ASP A 386 -9.17 25.76 4.22
CA ASP A 386 -8.45 25.73 2.93
C ASP A 386 -7.43 24.58 2.77
N THR A 387 -6.66 24.26 3.82
CA THR A 387 -5.62 23.22 3.80
C THR A 387 -5.56 22.46 5.11
N ALA A 388 -5.33 21.15 5.03
CA ALA A 388 -5.04 20.29 6.18
C ALA A 388 -3.79 19.47 5.94
N ARG A 389 -3.11 19.11 7.03
CA ARG A 389 -1.90 18.29 6.97
C ARG A 389 -1.84 17.31 8.12
N TYR A 390 -1.23 16.17 7.85
CA TYR A 390 -0.73 15.25 8.87
C TYR A 390 0.73 14.94 8.52
N ASP A 391 1.59 14.93 9.53
CA ASP A 391 2.94 14.40 9.42
C ASP A 391 3.13 13.43 10.59
N THR A 392 2.86 12.15 10.31
CA THR A 392 2.73 11.09 11.30
C THR A 392 3.93 10.16 11.23
N VAL A 393 4.69 10.04 12.31
CA VAL A 393 5.71 8.99 12.44
C VAL A 393 5.06 7.74 12.99
N MET A 394 5.14 6.63 12.24
CA MET A 394 4.65 5.32 12.63
C MET A 394 5.84 4.43 13.01
N LEU A 395 6.04 4.25 14.31
CA LEU A 395 7.14 3.50 14.91
C LEU A 395 6.66 2.10 15.32
N PRO A 396 7.08 1.02 14.63
CA PRO A 396 6.82 -0.32 15.09
C PRO A 396 7.67 -0.63 16.34
N LEU A 397 7.08 -1.38 17.26
CA LEU A 397 7.69 -1.76 18.54
C LEU A 397 7.73 -3.28 18.63
N ALA A 398 8.92 -3.84 18.86
CA ALA A 398 9.04 -5.26 19.16
C ALA A 398 8.29 -5.60 20.46
N LYS A 399 8.00 -6.89 20.66
CA LYS A 399 7.34 -7.36 21.89
C LYS A 399 8.08 -6.88 23.14
N GLY A 400 7.37 -6.18 24.03
CA GLY A 400 7.90 -5.66 25.29
C GLY A 400 8.70 -4.36 25.17
N GLN A 401 8.87 -3.81 23.97
CA GLN A 401 9.51 -2.52 23.75
C GLN A 401 8.54 -1.36 24.06
N THR A 402 9.08 -0.29 24.60
CA THR A 402 8.38 0.98 24.83
C THR A 402 8.78 2.01 23.78
N ALA A 403 7.87 2.90 23.41
CA ALA A 403 8.17 3.97 22.45
C ALA A 403 9.10 5.01 23.08
N HIS A 404 10.38 4.94 22.74
CA HIS A 404 11.38 5.97 23.06
C HIS A 404 11.68 6.79 21.81
N ILE A 405 10.81 7.77 21.55
CA ILE A 405 10.89 8.62 20.37
C ILE A 405 10.49 10.06 20.69
N SER A 406 11.18 11.03 20.07
CA SER A 406 10.83 12.44 20.05
C SER A 406 10.79 12.92 18.61
N VAL A 407 9.65 13.46 18.18
CA VAL A 407 9.47 14.06 16.85
C VAL A 407 9.27 15.56 17.02
N LYS A 408 10.06 16.37 16.31
CA LYS A 408 9.94 17.83 16.32
C LYS A 408 9.98 18.36 14.90
N ARG A 409 9.01 19.20 14.55
CA ARG A 409 9.05 19.95 13.30
C ARG A 409 10.21 20.94 13.30
N ILE A 410 10.92 21.02 12.18
CA ILE A 410 12.00 21.97 11.94
C ILE A 410 11.50 23.03 10.95
N ASN A 411 11.83 24.30 11.20
CA ASN A 411 11.55 25.35 10.22
C ASN A 411 12.50 25.20 9.03
N VAL A 412 11.93 25.25 7.82
CA VAL A 412 12.68 25.30 6.57
C VAL A 412 12.75 26.73 6.09
N THR A 413 13.94 27.18 5.66
CA THR A 413 14.10 28.48 5.02
C THR A 413 14.61 28.35 3.59
N GLU A 414 14.11 29.19 2.70
CA GLU A 414 14.54 29.32 1.30
C GLU A 414 14.72 30.81 1.01
N ALA A 415 15.91 31.19 0.51
CA ALA A 415 16.30 32.59 0.31
C ALA A 415 16.04 33.50 1.54
N GLY A 416 16.22 32.96 2.76
CA GLY A 416 16.01 33.67 4.02
C GLY A 416 14.56 33.77 4.50
N ASN A 417 13.59 33.21 3.78
CA ASN A 417 12.17 33.19 4.17
C ASN A 417 11.76 31.81 4.68
N THR A 418 10.97 31.76 5.76
CA THR A 418 10.41 30.49 6.26
C THR A 418 9.34 29.97 5.31
N ILE A 419 9.43 28.69 4.95
CA ILE A 419 8.44 27.98 4.11
C ILE A 419 7.33 27.42 5.00
N SER A 420 6.08 27.46 4.52
CA SER A 420 4.95 26.85 5.24
C SER A 420 5.13 25.32 5.37
N PRO A 421 4.86 24.73 6.54
CA PRO A 421 4.77 23.28 6.72
C PRO A 421 3.75 22.56 5.82
N ASP A 422 2.80 23.29 5.25
CA ASP A 422 1.84 22.74 4.29
C ASP A 422 2.53 22.36 2.97
N LEU A 423 3.64 23.05 2.64
CA LEU A 423 4.39 22.85 1.41
C LEU A 423 5.61 21.93 1.59
N ILE A 424 6.07 21.75 2.83
CA ILE A 424 7.27 20.97 3.13
C ILE A 424 7.16 20.27 4.48
N CYS A 425 7.53 18.99 4.52
CA CYS A 425 7.70 18.28 5.77
C CYS A 425 9.19 18.29 6.14
N ALA A 426 9.52 18.78 7.34
CA ALA A 426 10.88 18.70 7.86
C ALA A 426 10.85 18.37 9.36
N LEU A 427 11.49 17.28 9.74
CA LEU A 427 11.41 16.69 11.07
C LEU A 427 12.79 16.36 11.64
N HIS A 428 12.95 16.63 12.94
CA HIS A 428 14.02 16.11 13.78
C HIS A 428 13.44 14.96 14.59
N ILE A 429 13.90 13.74 14.33
CA ILE A 429 13.40 12.53 14.94
C ILE A 429 14.52 11.91 15.75
N GLN A 430 14.30 11.73 17.05
CA GLN A 430 15.27 11.09 17.94
C GLN A 430 14.69 9.78 18.46
N THR A 431 15.43 8.70 18.29
CA THR A 431 15.10 7.36 18.81
C THR A 431 16.27 6.82 19.63
N GLU A 432 16.14 5.60 20.17
CA GLU A 432 17.29 4.90 20.77
C GLU A 432 18.39 4.56 19.76
N GLN A 433 18.07 4.52 18.46
CA GLN A 433 19.03 4.19 17.41
C GLN A 433 19.88 5.40 16.96
N GLY A 434 19.47 6.62 17.30
CA GLY A 434 20.12 7.84 16.84
C GLY A 434 19.17 9.01 16.60
N ILE A 435 19.66 9.97 15.83
CA ILE A 435 18.94 11.17 15.42
C ILE A 435 18.84 11.17 13.90
N ASP A 436 17.62 11.31 13.38
CA ASP A 436 17.37 11.44 11.96
C ASP A 436 16.84 12.86 11.65
N LEU A 437 17.44 13.53 10.66
CA LEU A 437 16.91 14.76 10.06
C LEU A 437 16.24 14.38 8.74
N TYR A 438 14.95 14.68 8.63
CA TYR A 438 14.15 14.39 7.45
C TYR A 438 13.67 15.69 6.82
N LEU A 439 13.71 15.78 5.50
CA LEU A 439 13.04 16.82 4.72
C LEU A 439 12.41 16.21 3.47
N ASN A 440 11.19 16.66 3.14
CA ASN A 440 10.41 16.23 1.99
C ASN A 440 9.65 17.43 1.40
N ASP A 441 10.11 17.95 0.26
CA ASP A 441 9.57 19.12 -0.44
C ASP A 441 8.34 18.78 -1.28
N LEU A 442 7.16 18.95 -0.70
CA LEU A 442 5.88 18.51 -1.26
C LEU A 442 5.34 19.45 -2.35
N ARG A 443 6.06 20.55 -2.67
CA ARG A 443 5.75 21.41 -3.83
C ARG A 443 6.00 20.70 -5.15
N GLN A 444 6.88 19.71 -5.15
CA GLN A 444 7.23 18.91 -6.31
C GLN A 444 6.51 17.56 -6.24
N SER A 445 5.84 17.19 -7.33
CA SER A 445 5.21 15.87 -7.48
C SER A 445 6.27 14.81 -7.73
N GLU A 446 7.14 15.02 -8.72
CA GLU A 446 8.14 14.05 -9.15
C GLU A 446 9.21 13.79 -8.09
N ILE A 447 9.46 12.51 -7.81
CA ILE A 447 10.60 11.97 -7.09
C ILE A 447 11.73 11.71 -8.10
N GLY A 448 12.94 12.16 -7.80
CA GLY A 448 14.12 11.94 -8.66
C GLY A 448 14.49 13.14 -9.53
N THR A 449 13.50 13.88 -10.02
CA THR A 449 13.76 15.10 -10.80
C THR A 449 14.44 16.17 -9.94
N LEU A 450 15.43 16.85 -10.52
CA LEU A 450 16.13 17.94 -9.84
C LEU A 450 15.14 19.03 -9.42
N ASN A 451 15.09 19.28 -8.12
CA ASN A 451 14.21 20.30 -7.55
C ASN A 451 14.78 21.71 -7.76
N GLY A 452 16.09 21.88 -7.52
CA GLY A 452 16.83 23.13 -7.80
C GLY A 452 16.52 24.30 -6.86
N GLN A 453 15.70 24.09 -5.83
CA GLN A 453 15.36 25.12 -4.84
C GLN A 453 16.15 24.89 -3.54
N SER A 454 17.16 25.72 -3.26
CA SER A 454 17.97 25.60 -2.04
C SER A 454 17.13 25.83 -0.78
N LYS A 455 17.15 24.84 0.11
CA LYS A 455 16.45 24.80 1.38
C LYS A 455 17.45 24.59 2.51
N GLN A 456 17.22 25.28 3.62
CA GLN A 456 18.02 25.14 4.82
C GLN A 456 17.17 24.67 6.01
N ILE A 457 17.65 23.63 6.71
CA ILE A 457 17.12 23.17 8.00
C ILE A 457 18.25 23.02 9.02
N GLY A 458 18.38 23.98 9.93
CA GLY A 458 19.50 24.03 10.86
C GLY A 458 20.85 24.03 10.13
N ASP A 459 21.65 22.99 10.37
CA ASP A 459 22.99 22.80 9.77
C ASP A 459 22.97 22.15 8.38
N LEU A 460 21.81 21.69 7.89
CA LEU A 460 21.65 21.10 6.56
C LEU A 460 21.23 22.15 5.54
N GLU A 461 21.92 22.19 4.40
CA GLU A 461 21.51 22.93 3.20
C GLU A 461 21.49 21.97 2.01
N THR A 462 20.39 21.94 1.26
CA THR A 462 20.24 21.10 0.07
C THR A 462 19.16 21.64 -0.84
N ASP A 463 19.25 21.35 -2.14
CA ASP A 463 18.14 21.54 -3.06
C ASP A 463 17.22 20.31 -3.18
N ALA A 464 17.50 19.20 -2.50
CA ALA A 464 16.79 17.92 -2.67
C ALA A 464 15.26 17.98 -2.64
N ARG A 465 14.63 17.09 -3.41
CA ARG A 465 13.20 16.76 -3.27
C ARG A 465 12.92 16.12 -1.91
N ALA A 466 13.76 15.18 -1.50
CA ALA A 466 13.71 14.59 -0.17
C ALA A 466 15.11 14.18 0.31
N VAL A 467 15.31 14.18 1.62
CA VAL A 467 16.58 13.84 2.26
C VAL A 467 16.33 13.19 3.62
N VAL A 468 17.14 12.19 3.94
CA VAL A 468 17.26 11.60 5.27
C VAL A 468 18.74 11.63 5.66
N ILE A 469 19.08 12.36 6.73
CA ILE A 469 20.40 12.30 7.37
C ILE A 469 20.26 11.54 8.67
N ARG A 470 21.10 10.53 8.85
CA ARG A 470 21.15 9.71 10.06
C ARG A 470 22.41 10.03 10.86
N LEU A 471 22.24 10.24 12.15
CA LEU A 471 23.28 10.57 13.11
C LEU A 471 23.21 9.59 14.29
N ASP A 472 24.34 9.33 14.95
CA ASP A 472 24.37 8.66 16.24
C ASP A 472 23.73 9.53 17.33
N THR A 473 23.47 8.95 18.51
CA THR A 473 22.82 9.66 19.63
C THR A 473 23.62 10.86 20.15
N ASP A 474 24.92 10.92 19.87
CA ASP A 474 25.79 12.05 20.20
C ASP A 474 25.87 13.12 19.08
N GLY A 475 25.15 12.92 17.97
CA GLY A 475 25.11 13.82 16.81
C GLY A 475 26.22 13.60 15.78
N THR A 476 27.00 12.51 15.89
CA THR A 476 27.99 12.09 14.89
C THR A 476 27.30 11.63 13.61
N PHE A 477 27.79 12.07 12.44
CA PHE A 477 27.25 11.66 11.15
C PHE A 477 27.44 10.16 10.90
N LYS A 478 26.37 9.47 10.48
CA LYS A 478 26.39 8.03 10.18
C LYS A 478 26.19 7.75 8.70
N THR A 479 25.10 8.23 8.12
CA THR A 479 24.80 8.08 6.70
C THR A 479 23.78 9.12 6.27
N ALA A 480 23.69 9.39 4.97
CA ALA A 480 22.61 10.17 4.41
C ALA A 480 22.26 9.66 3.02
N SER A 481 21.07 10.01 2.56
CA SER A 481 20.68 9.93 1.17
C SER A 481 19.77 11.10 0.84
N ALA A 482 19.84 11.56 -0.41
CA ALA A 482 18.99 12.59 -0.95
C ALA A 482 18.61 12.25 -2.40
N ILE A 483 17.39 12.62 -2.77
CA ILE A 483 16.85 12.38 -4.11
C ILE A 483 16.38 13.69 -4.73
N GLY A 484 16.55 13.84 -6.05
CA GLY A 484 16.21 15.08 -6.76
C GLY A 484 17.07 16.28 -6.36
N ALA A 485 18.35 16.04 -6.05
CA ALA A 485 19.28 17.05 -5.53
C ALA A 485 20.49 17.23 -6.46
N THR A 486 21.02 18.45 -6.54
CA THR A 486 22.34 18.75 -7.11
C THR A 486 23.41 18.93 -6.04
N PHE A 487 23.02 19.25 -4.81
CA PHE A 487 23.96 19.36 -3.69
C PHE A 487 23.31 19.07 -2.33
N MET A 488 24.16 18.72 -1.37
CA MET A 488 23.79 18.60 0.04
C MET A 488 25.01 18.90 0.90
N THR A 489 24.85 19.79 1.87
CA THR A 489 25.87 20.11 2.85
C THR A 489 25.31 19.95 4.26
N TYR A 490 26.14 19.52 5.20
CA TYR A 490 25.80 19.46 6.61
C TYR A 490 26.96 20.02 7.44
N LYS A 491 26.67 20.96 8.33
CA LYS A 491 27.68 21.68 9.12
C LYS A 491 28.77 22.30 8.23
N GLY A 492 28.37 22.76 7.04
CA GLY A 492 29.26 23.38 6.05
C GLY A 492 30.20 22.42 5.32
N GLN A 493 29.99 21.10 5.42
CA GLN A 493 30.73 20.09 4.66
C GLN A 493 29.83 19.45 3.62
N ASP A 494 30.34 19.27 2.40
CA ASP A 494 29.66 18.51 1.36
C ASP A 494 29.49 17.05 1.82
N ILE A 495 28.27 16.54 1.72
CA ILE A 495 27.98 15.12 1.94
C ILE A 495 27.79 14.45 0.57
N ALA A 496 28.44 13.30 0.37
CA ALA A 496 28.07 12.41 -0.72
C ALA A 496 26.78 11.67 -0.36
N PHE A 497 25.81 11.66 -1.27
CA PHE A 497 24.48 11.09 -1.07
C PHE A 497 24.05 10.24 -2.26
#